data_AF-A0A1E9MBE3-F1
#
_entry.id   AF-A0A1E9MBE3-F1
#
_cell.length_a   1.000
_cell.length_b   1.000
_cell.length_c   1.000
_cell.angle_alpha   90.00
_cell.angle_beta   90.00
_cell.angle_gamma   90.00
#
_symmetry.space_group_name_H-M   'P 1'
#
loop_
_entity.id
_entity.type
_entity.pdbx_description
1 polymer ?
#
loop_
_entity_poly.entity_id
_entity_poly.type
_entity_poly.pdbx_seq_one_letter_code
_entity_poly.pdbx_strand_id
1 'polypeptide(L)'
;MQYTDITEYNATSFTEASRTIDDIDTIVIHHWGDDNQRFEKVCEFFAGGPGTSAHFVVESGRCAQLVEFKDIAWHAGNWAANQRSIGIECRPEMSNEDFETVAQVIADIETYYGKSFYVHGHKDFFNTACPGRWYDQLDRLIDRVNAIKEGKVERGIEGVPAPLDKEEVSALRASWEKLQNAVDELGKEIDNA
;
A
#
# COMPACT_ATOMS: atom_id res chain seq x y z
N MET A 1 1.46 -2.94 -17.96
CA MET A 1 1.83 -4.36 -17.96
C MET A 1 0.57 -5.20 -17.79
N GLN A 2 0.52 -6.47 -18.20
CA GLN A 2 -0.56 -7.37 -17.77
C GLN A 2 -0.08 -8.15 -16.55
N TYR A 3 -0.94 -8.30 -15.56
CA TYR A 3 -0.73 -9.18 -14.41
C TYR A 3 -1.98 -10.03 -14.20
N THR A 4 -1.81 -11.15 -13.50
CA THR A 4 -2.91 -12.03 -13.12
C THR A 4 -3.42 -11.62 -11.74
N ASP A 5 -4.72 -11.31 -11.66
CA ASP A 5 -5.44 -11.21 -10.39
C ASP A 5 -5.66 -12.59 -9.79
N ILE A 6 -5.25 -12.75 -8.53
CA ILE A 6 -5.31 -14.00 -7.77
C ILE A 6 -6.19 -13.76 -6.55
N THR A 7 -7.29 -14.51 -6.45
CA THR A 7 -8.30 -14.37 -5.38
C THR A 7 -8.46 -15.64 -4.54
N GLU A 8 -7.55 -16.62 -4.72
CA GLU A 8 -7.60 -17.92 -4.04
C GLU A 8 -7.05 -17.89 -2.61
N TYR A 9 -6.36 -16.82 -2.22
CA TYR A 9 -5.81 -16.62 -0.87
C TYR A 9 -6.67 -15.62 -0.09
N ASN A 10 -6.94 -15.93 1.18
CA ASN A 10 -7.62 -15.01 2.09
C ASN A 10 -6.80 -14.93 3.38
N ALA A 11 -6.41 -13.73 3.79
CA ALA A 11 -5.79 -13.54 5.10
C ALA A 11 -6.84 -13.74 6.19
N THR A 12 -6.40 -14.16 7.38
CA THR A 12 -7.29 -14.41 8.53
C THR A 12 -7.11 -13.39 9.66
N SER A 13 -6.13 -12.49 9.55
CA SER A 13 -5.81 -11.47 10.55
C SER A 13 -6.24 -10.09 10.08
N PHE A 14 -7.51 -9.74 10.25
CA PHE A 14 -8.04 -8.42 9.89
C PHE A 14 -9.16 -8.02 10.85
N THR A 15 -9.51 -6.74 10.86
CA THR A 15 -10.72 -6.26 11.55
C THR A 15 -11.83 -6.13 10.52
N GLU A 16 -12.90 -6.90 10.70
CA GLU A 16 -14.14 -6.73 9.94
C GLU A 16 -14.62 -5.28 10.07
N ALA A 17 -14.91 -4.65 8.94
CA ALA A 17 -15.37 -3.27 8.90
C ALA A 17 -16.36 -3.05 7.74
N SER A 18 -16.65 -1.80 7.44
CA SER A 18 -17.50 -1.40 6.31
C SER A 18 -16.94 -0.17 5.64
N ARG A 19 -15.61 -0.15 5.45
CA ARG A 19 -14.95 0.94 4.74
C ARG A 19 -15.44 1.00 3.30
N THR A 20 -15.61 2.21 2.84
CA THR A 20 -15.71 2.54 1.42
C THR A 20 -14.36 3.05 0.95
N ILE A 21 -14.17 3.18 -0.37
CA ILE A 21 -12.92 3.75 -0.89
C ILE A 21 -12.71 5.20 -0.43
N ASP A 22 -13.77 5.92 -0.06
CA ASP A 22 -13.68 7.28 0.46
C ASP A 22 -13.00 7.35 1.82
N ASP A 23 -13.09 6.27 2.62
CA ASP A 23 -12.41 6.14 3.92
C ASP A 23 -10.91 5.84 3.80
N ILE A 24 -10.44 5.51 2.59
CA ILE A 24 -9.07 5.08 2.32
C ILE A 24 -8.39 6.14 1.46
N ASP A 25 -7.31 6.74 1.95
CA ASP A 25 -6.55 7.75 1.20
C ASP A 25 -5.09 7.37 0.97
N THR A 26 -4.63 6.27 1.56
CA THR A 26 -3.21 5.90 1.58
C THR A 26 -2.98 4.49 1.03
N ILE A 27 -1.91 4.32 0.27
CA ILE A 27 -1.29 3.02 -0.02
C ILE A 27 0.04 2.97 0.73
N VAL A 28 0.20 1.94 1.56
CA VAL A 28 1.46 1.65 2.26
C VAL A 28 2.17 0.53 1.53
N ILE A 29 3.34 0.86 0.98
CA ILE A 29 4.27 -0.09 0.37
C ILE A 29 5.04 -0.80 1.48
N HIS A 30 5.06 -2.12 1.39
CA HIS A 30 5.88 -3.03 2.17
C HIS A 30 6.81 -3.80 1.26
N HIS A 31 7.88 -4.34 1.84
CA HIS A 31 8.53 -5.51 1.24
C HIS A 31 8.25 -6.70 2.14
N TRP A 32 7.98 -7.86 1.54
CA TRP A 32 7.87 -9.06 2.35
C TRP A 32 9.25 -9.60 2.73
N GLY A 33 9.28 -10.30 3.86
CA GLY A 33 10.35 -11.19 4.33
C GLY A 33 11.74 -11.02 3.70
N ASP A 34 12.20 -12.08 3.05
CA ASP A 34 13.57 -12.22 2.57
C ASP A 34 13.65 -12.33 1.04
N ASP A 35 14.80 -11.96 0.48
CA ASP A 35 15.13 -12.21 -0.93
C ASP A 35 14.96 -13.71 -1.27
N ASN A 36 14.44 -13.98 -2.46
CA ASN A 36 14.11 -15.29 -3.04
C ASN A 36 12.96 -16.04 -2.37
N GLN A 37 12.27 -15.41 -1.40
CA GLN A 37 11.03 -15.97 -0.87
C GLN A 37 9.97 -16.04 -1.98
N ARG A 38 9.28 -17.18 -2.05
CA ARG A 38 8.25 -17.42 -3.05
C ARG A 38 6.97 -16.67 -2.71
N PHE A 39 6.38 -16.02 -3.71
CA PHE A 39 5.05 -15.40 -3.66
C PHE A 39 3.99 -16.25 -2.95
N GLU A 40 3.88 -17.54 -3.31
CA GLU A 40 2.87 -18.42 -2.72
C GLU A 40 3.10 -18.60 -1.21
N LYS A 41 4.36 -18.63 -0.76
CA LYS A 41 4.68 -18.73 0.66
C LYS A 41 4.31 -17.50 1.46
N VAL A 42 4.38 -16.31 0.85
CA VAL A 42 3.92 -15.07 1.46
C VAL A 42 2.38 -15.08 1.57
N CYS A 43 1.70 -15.52 0.51
CA CYS A 43 0.24 -15.63 0.51
C CYS A 43 -0.26 -16.68 1.53
N GLU A 44 0.34 -17.86 1.54
CA GLU A 44 0.07 -18.93 2.51
C GLU A 44 0.34 -18.48 3.94
N PHE A 45 1.40 -17.68 4.17
CA PHE A 45 1.72 -17.15 5.49
C PHE A 45 0.57 -16.29 6.03
N PHE A 46 0.07 -15.34 5.26
CA PHE A 46 -1.07 -14.50 5.68
C PHE A 46 -2.37 -15.28 5.82
N ALA A 47 -2.60 -16.29 4.97
CA ALA A 47 -3.73 -17.19 5.11
C ALA A 47 -3.65 -18.03 6.39
N GLY A 48 -2.44 -18.35 6.86
CA GLY A 48 -2.18 -19.11 8.08
C GLY A 48 -2.47 -18.39 9.40
N GLY A 49 -2.80 -17.10 9.38
CA GLY A 49 -3.17 -16.32 10.56
C GLY A 49 -2.01 -15.93 11.47
N PRO A 50 -1.03 -15.16 10.97
CA PRO A 50 0.17 -14.81 11.72
C PRO A 50 -0.06 -13.65 12.72
N GLY A 51 -1.28 -13.11 12.84
CA GLY A 51 -1.55 -11.89 13.59
C GLY A 51 -1.13 -10.62 12.84
N THR A 52 -0.93 -10.71 11.52
CA THR A 52 -0.64 -9.62 10.58
C THR A 52 -1.22 -9.97 9.21
N SER A 53 -1.44 -8.97 8.36
CA SER A 53 -2.00 -9.17 7.02
C SER A 53 -1.71 -7.97 6.13
N ALA A 54 -1.76 -8.14 4.82
CA ALA A 54 -1.83 -7.06 3.84
C ALA A 54 -3.06 -7.23 2.94
N HIS A 55 -3.45 -6.16 2.24
CA HIS A 55 -4.55 -6.24 1.27
C HIS A 55 -4.09 -6.95 0.01
N PHE A 56 -2.85 -6.67 -0.42
CA PHE A 56 -2.26 -7.29 -1.60
C PHE A 56 -0.87 -7.85 -1.33
N VAL A 57 -0.53 -8.91 -2.06
CA VAL A 57 0.84 -9.37 -2.30
C VAL A 57 1.09 -9.25 -3.81
N VAL A 58 2.17 -8.59 -4.20
CA VAL A 58 2.44 -8.24 -5.60
C VAL A 58 3.89 -8.54 -5.99
N GLU A 59 4.07 -9.20 -7.13
CA GLU A 59 5.34 -9.33 -7.83
C GLU A 59 5.14 -9.29 -9.34
N SER A 60 6.23 -9.42 -10.09
CA SER A 60 6.24 -9.51 -11.54
C SER A 60 5.10 -10.38 -12.10
N GLY A 61 4.10 -9.72 -12.68
CA GLY A 61 2.97 -10.34 -13.37
C GLY A 61 1.90 -10.97 -12.47
N ARG A 62 1.95 -10.81 -11.14
CA ARG A 62 1.00 -11.43 -10.20
C ARG A 62 0.57 -10.47 -9.10
N CYS A 63 -0.73 -10.41 -8.84
CA CYS A 63 -1.32 -9.66 -7.75
C CYS A 63 -2.32 -10.57 -7.02
N ALA A 64 -2.06 -10.90 -5.75
CA ALA A 64 -3.02 -11.59 -4.91
C ALA A 64 -3.72 -10.60 -4.00
N GLN A 65 -5.06 -10.62 -3.96
CA GLN A 65 -5.83 -9.89 -2.96
C GLN A 65 -6.18 -10.82 -1.79
N LEU A 66 -5.77 -10.42 -0.58
CA LEU A 66 -5.94 -11.25 0.63
C LEU A 66 -6.91 -10.64 1.65
N VAL A 67 -7.10 -9.33 1.65
CA VAL A 67 -8.09 -8.63 2.47
C VAL A 67 -8.92 -7.72 1.58
N GLU A 68 -10.24 -7.76 1.73
CA GLU A 68 -11.15 -6.87 1.02
C GLU A 68 -11.02 -5.42 1.52
N PHE A 69 -11.23 -4.43 0.65
CA PHE A 69 -11.14 -3.02 1.04
C PHE A 69 -12.12 -2.60 2.14
N LYS A 70 -13.26 -3.28 2.24
CA LYS A 70 -14.24 -3.03 3.30
C LYS A 70 -13.68 -3.31 4.70
N ASP A 71 -12.72 -4.23 4.81
CA ASP A 71 -12.11 -4.67 6.05
C ASP A 71 -10.74 -4.05 6.24
N ILE A 72 -10.25 -4.00 7.48
CA ILE A 72 -8.97 -3.35 7.83
C ILE A 72 -7.90 -4.42 8.00
N ALA A 73 -6.94 -4.47 7.07
CA ALA A 73 -5.76 -5.31 7.21
C ALA A 73 -4.82 -4.77 8.31
N TRP A 74 -4.20 -5.67 9.07
CA TRP A 74 -3.23 -5.34 10.12
C TRP A 74 -1.80 -5.32 9.56
N HIS A 75 -1.37 -4.24 8.90
CA HIS A 75 -0.06 -4.20 8.22
C HIS A 75 0.93 -3.16 8.75
N ALA A 76 0.46 -1.97 9.14
CA ALA A 76 1.34 -0.82 9.35
C ALA A 76 2.00 -0.78 10.73
N GLY A 77 1.60 -1.62 11.69
CA GLY A 77 2.00 -1.47 13.10
C GLY A 77 1.47 -0.17 13.76
N ASN A 78 0.58 0.53 13.06
CA ASN A 78 -0.04 1.79 13.47
C ASN A 78 -1.54 1.71 13.12
N TRP A 79 -2.40 1.78 14.14
CA TRP A 79 -3.84 1.57 13.95
C TRP A 79 -4.49 2.67 13.09
N ALA A 80 -4.12 3.93 13.30
CA ALA A 80 -4.65 5.04 12.52
C ALA A 80 -4.30 4.92 11.03
N ALA A 81 -3.08 4.45 10.73
CA ALA A 81 -2.68 4.13 9.36
C ALA A 81 -3.52 2.98 8.80
N ASN A 82 -3.58 1.83 9.49
CA ASN A 82 -4.34 0.65 9.04
C ASN A 82 -5.79 1.01 8.65
N GLN A 83 -6.48 1.83 9.45
CA GLN A 83 -7.87 2.22 9.18
C GLN A 83 -8.05 2.95 7.85
N ARG A 84 -7.05 3.71 7.40
CA ARG A 84 -7.13 4.61 6.23
C ARG A 84 -6.26 4.17 5.05
N SER A 85 -5.67 2.97 5.12
CA SER A 85 -4.75 2.51 4.09
C SER A 85 -5.05 1.14 3.49
N ILE A 86 -4.52 0.96 2.29
CA ILE A 86 -4.29 -0.31 1.62
C ILE A 86 -2.81 -0.68 1.81
N GLY A 87 -2.53 -1.88 2.28
CA GLY A 87 -1.18 -2.43 2.43
C GLY A 87 -0.84 -3.32 1.24
N ILE A 88 0.28 -3.05 0.58
CA ILE A 88 0.80 -3.85 -0.54
C ILE A 88 2.16 -4.42 -0.16
N GLU A 89 2.25 -5.75 -0.09
CA GLU A 89 3.49 -6.50 0.12
C GLU A 89 4.17 -6.74 -1.21
N CYS A 90 5.36 -6.16 -1.39
CA CYS A 90 6.11 -6.24 -2.63
C CYS A 90 7.31 -7.17 -2.52
N ARG A 91 7.70 -7.77 -3.65
CA ARG A 91 8.93 -8.56 -3.73
C ARG A 91 10.16 -7.72 -3.33
N PRO A 92 11.01 -8.17 -2.38
CA PRO A 92 12.07 -7.35 -1.83
C PRO A 92 13.18 -7.04 -2.85
N GLU A 93 13.44 -7.93 -3.80
CA GLU A 93 14.46 -7.73 -4.85
C GLU A 93 14.15 -6.55 -5.77
N MET A 94 12.86 -6.19 -5.91
CA MET A 94 12.40 -5.06 -6.72
C MET A 94 13.04 -5.07 -8.11
N SER A 95 12.86 -6.18 -8.85
CA SER A 95 13.22 -6.18 -10.28
C SER A 95 12.42 -5.11 -11.04
N ASN A 96 12.83 -4.79 -12.27
CA ASN A 96 12.08 -3.83 -13.08
C ASN A 96 10.65 -4.33 -13.33
N GLU A 97 10.47 -5.64 -13.52
CA GLU A 97 9.18 -6.28 -13.72
C GLU A 97 8.31 -6.26 -12.45
N ASP A 98 8.92 -6.42 -11.27
CA ASP A 98 8.23 -6.25 -9.99
C ASP A 98 7.74 -4.80 -9.84
N PHE A 99 8.62 -3.84 -10.08
CA PHE A 99 8.32 -2.41 -10.00
C PHE A 99 7.18 -2.01 -10.96
N GLU A 100 7.26 -2.42 -12.22
CA GLU A 100 6.24 -2.15 -13.23
C GLU A 100 4.90 -2.80 -12.89
N THR A 101 4.91 -3.98 -12.25
CA THR A 101 3.67 -4.64 -11.83
C THR A 101 3.01 -3.89 -10.68
N VAL A 102 3.78 -3.48 -9.66
CA VAL A 102 3.25 -2.68 -8.54
C VAL A 102 2.70 -1.34 -9.04
N ALA A 103 3.42 -0.66 -9.93
CA ALA A 103 2.94 0.58 -10.54
C ALA A 103 1.63 0.38 -11.33
N GLN A 104 1.52 -0.72 -12.07
CA GLN A 104 0.31 -1.05 -12.81
C GLN A 104 -0.87 -1.35 -11.87
N VAL A 105 -0.66 -2.14 -10.81
CA VAL A 105 -1.71 -2.46 -9.81
C VAL A 105 -2.23 -1.17 -9.17
N ILE A 106 -1.36 -0.27 -8.73
CA ILE A 106 -1.78 1.01 -8.14
C ILE A 106 -2.55 1.84 -9.17
N ALA A 107 -2.05 1.97 -10.41
CA ALA A 107 -2.75 2.70 -11.46
C ALA A 107 -4.13 2.11 -11.78
N ASP A 108 -4.29 0.79 -11.72
CA ASP A 108 -5.56 0.10 -11.94
C ASP A 108 -6.54 0.34 -10.80
N ILE A 109 -6.09 0.28 -9.53
CA ILE A 109 -6.90 0.65 -8.37
C ILE A 109 -7.36 2.11 -8.50
N GLU A 110 -6.44 3.04 -8.76
CA GLU A 110 -6.77 4.46 -8.87
C GLU A 110 -7.77 4.73 -10.00
N THR A 111 -7.55 4.13 -11.17
CA THR A 111 -8.45 4.27 -12.31
C THR A 111 -9.84 3.70 -12.00
N TYR A 112 -9.91 2.52 -11.39
CA TYR A 112 -11.17 1.84 -11.12
C TYR A 112 -12.05 2.62 -10.14
N TYR A 113 -11.45 3.21 -9.10
CA TYR A 113 -12.18 3.97 -8.08
C TYR A 113 -12.26 5.47 -8.38
N GLY A 114 -11.62 5.96 -9.45
CA GLY A 114 -11.60 7.39 -9.77
C GLY A 114 -10.92 8.24 -8.68
N LYS A 115 -9.96 7.66 -7.95
CA LYS A 115 -9.32 8.28 -6.78
C LYS A 115 -7.82 8.01 -6.79
N SER A 116 -7.00 9.01 -6.51
CA SER A 116 -5.57 8.82 -6.27
C SER A 116 -5.25 8.72 -4.78
N PHE A 117 -4.21 7.94 -4.45
CA PHE A 117 -3.80 7.67 -3.07
C PHE A 117 -2.43 8.24 -2.77
N TYR A 118 -2.23 8.65 -1.51
CA TYR A 118 -0.89 8.91 -1.00
C TYR A 118 -0.11 7.62 -0.95
N VAL A 119 1.12 7.62 -1.48
CA VAL A 119 2.01 6.46 -1.42
C VAL A 119 3.07 6.70 -0.34
N HIS A 120 3.05 5.83 0.66
CA HIS A 120 3.94 5.85 1.81
C HIS A 120 4.67 4.51 1.97
N GLY A 121 5.80 4.52 2.67
CA GLY A 121 6.49 3.30 3.08
C GLY A 121 6.11 2.89 4.49
N HIS A 122 6.19 1.60 4.83
CA HIS A 122 5.91 1.13 6.19
C HIS A 122 6.67 1.89 7.29
N LYS A 123 7.95 2.21 7.04
CA LYS A 123 8.78 2.99 7.98
C LYS A 123 8.30 4.42 8.27
N ASP A 124 7.34 4.95 7.51
CA ASP A 124 6.69 6.23 7.83
C ASP A 124 5.76 6.12 9.05
N PHE A 125 5.35 4.90 9.41
CA PHE A 125 4.35 4.64 10.47
C PHE A 125 4.87 3.80 11.63
N PHE A 126 5.98 3.09 11.44
CA PHE A 126 6.53 2.16 12.41
C PHE A 126 8.06 2.12 12.32
N ASN A 127 8.73 1.87 13.44
CA ASN A 127 10.20 1.76 13.45
C ASN A 127 10.64 0.41 12.86
N THR A 128 10.82 0.36 11.53
CA THR A 128 11.19 -0.84 10.77
C THR A 128 12.13 -0.52 9.62
N ALA A 129 12.82 -1.55 9.11
CA ALA A 129 13.58 -1.47 7.87
C ALA A 129 12.67 -1.53 6.62
N CYS A 130 11.43 -1.99 6.77
CA CYS A 130 10.44 -2.04 5.69
C CYS A 130 10.08 -0.62 5.21
N PRO A 131 10.03 -0.34 3.89
CA PRO A 131 9.96 -1.29 2.77
C PRO A 131 11.30 -1.54 2.06
N GLY A 132 12.43 -1.35 2.75
CA GLY A 132 13.76 -1.63 2.21
C GLY A 132 14.03 -0.85 0.91
N ARG A 133 14.39 -1.58 -0.15
CA ARG A 133 14.77 -1.03 -1.47
C ARG A 133 13.69 -0.15 -2.11
N TRP A 134 12.43 -0.37 -1.75
CA TRP A 134 11.29 0.38 -2.29
C TRP A 134 11.21 1.82 -1.79
N TYR A 135 11.75 2.11 -0.60
CA TYR A 135 11.51 3.41 0.05
C TYR A 135 12.08 4.58 -0.76
N ASP A 136 13.32 4.45 -1.23
CA ASP A 136 13.96 5.48 -2.06
C ASP A 136 13.41 5.51 -3.50
N GLN A 137 12.46 4.62 -3.84
CA GLN A 137 11.81 4.54 -5.14
C GLN A 137 10.35 5.00 -5.12
N LEU A 138 9.80 5.43 -3.97
CA LEU A 138 8.39 5.80 -3.88
C LEU A 138 8.02 6.97 -4.80
N ASP A 139 8.87 7.99 -4.93
CA ASP A 139 8.61 9.10 -5.85
C ASP A 139 8.63 8.63 -7.32
N ARG A 140 9.58 7.75 -7.67
CA ARG A 140 9.63 7.12 -9.01
C ARG A 140 8.39 6.26 -9.26
N LEU A 141 7.88 5.57 -8.23
CA LEU A 141 6.68 4.75 -8.31
C LEU A 141 5.45 5.62 -8.58
N ILE A 142 5.30 6.74 -7.86
CA ILE A 142 4.24 7.72 -8.08
C ILE A 142 4.29 8.27 -9.51
N ASP A 143 5.47 8.71 -9.97
CA ASP A 143 5.65 9.22 -11.33
C ASP A 143 5.27 8.15 -12.38
N ARG A 144 5.61 6.88 -12.12
CA ARG A 144 5.26 5.78 -13.02
C ARG A 144 3.76 5.48 -13.06
N VAL A 145 3.08 5.46 -11.90
CA VAL A 145 1.63 5.31 -11.80
C VAL A 145 0.92 6.39 -12.62
N ASN A 146 1.36 7.63 -12.49
CA ASN A 146 0.81 8.77 -13.24
C ASN A 146 0.99 8.60 -14.76
N ALA A 147 2.19 8.21 -15.21
CA ALA A 147 2.44 7.95 -16.62
C ALA A 147 1.57 6.79 -17.19
N ILE A 148 1.27 5.76 -16.39
CA ILE A 148 0.36 4.67 -16.80
C ILE A 148 -1.06 5.20 -16.97
N LYS A 149 -1.54 5.99 -16.01
CA LYS A 149 -2.87 6.63 -16.05
C LYS A 149 -3.01 7.57 -17.25
N GLU A 150 -2.02 8.41 -17.52
CA GLU A 150 -2.00 9.28 -18.71
C GLU A 150 -2.13 8.47 -20.01
N GLY A 151 -1.37 7.38 -20.14
CA GLY A 151 -1.48 6.48 -21.29
C GLY A 151 -2.85 5.78 -21.43
N LYS A 152 -3.65 5.67 -20.36
CA LYS A 152 -5.04 5.20 -20.43
C LYS A 152 -5.99 6.27 -20.95
N VAL A 153 -5.77 7.53 -20.60
CA VAL A 153 -6.49 8.68 -21.16
C VAL A 153 -6.28 8.76 -22.66
N GLU A 154 -5.02 8.60 -23.12
CA GLU A 154 -4.69 8.57 -24.55
C GLU A 154 -5.42 7.44 -25.31
N ARG A 155 -5.75 6.34 -24.62
CA ARG A 155 -6.51 5.20 -25.16
C ARG A 155 -8.02 5.35 -25.02
N GLY A 156 -8.51 6.50 -24.54
CA GLY A 156 -9.93 6.83 -24.46
C GLY A 156 -10.66 6.26 -23.25
N ILE A 157 -9.95 5.88 -22.17
CA ILE A 157 -10.59 5.55 -20.90
C ILE A 157 -10.97 6.86 -20.19
N GLU A 158 -12.27 7.10 -20.00
CA GLU A 158 -12.79 8.28 -19.30
C GLU A 158 -12.71 8.12 -17.77
N GLY A 159 -12.68 9.24 -17.03
CA GLY A 159 -12.74 9.23 -15.56
C GLY A 159 -11.44 8.85 -14.83
N VAL A 160 -10.30 8.87 -15.52
CA VAL A 160 -8.99 8.61 -14.90
C VAL A 160 -8.66 9.73 -13.88
N PRO A 161 -8.31 9.41 -12.62
CA PRO A 161 -8.01 10.43 -11.64
C PRO A 161 -6.72 11.16 -11.97
N ALA A 162 -6.74 12.48 -11.75
CA ALA A 162 -5.54 13.30 -11.86
C ALA A 162 -4.50 12.84 -10.83
N PRO A 163 -3.19 12.93 -11.16
CA PRO A 163 -2.14 12.85 -10.15
C PRO A 163 -2.45 13.75 -8.95
N LEU A 164 -2.18 13.26 -7.73
CA LEU A 164 -2.16 14.14 -6.56
C LEU A 164 -1.13 15.25 -6.80
N ASP A 165 -1.49 16.48 -6.46
CA ASP A 165 -0.57 17.58 -6.66
C ASP A 165 0.62 17.47 -5.68
N LYS A 166 1.82 17.86 -6.12
CA LYS A 166 3.04 17.69 -5.31
C LYS A 166 3.04 18.55 -4.05
N GLU A 167 2.34 19.69 -4.05
CA GLU A 167 2.25 20.63 -2.93
C GLU A 167 1.28 20.09 -1.86
N GLU A 168 0.13 19.57 -2.27
CA GLU A 168 -0.85 18.82 -1.47
C GLU A 168 -0.20 17.59 -0.83
N VAL A 169 0.54 16.79 -1.62
CA VAL A 169 1.29 15.64 -1.09
C VAL A 169 2.30 16.08 -0.03
N SER A 170 3.04 17.16 -0.27
CA SER A 170 4.01 17.68 0.70
C SER A 170 3.33 18.21 1.98
N ALA A 171 2.23 18.95 1.84
CA ALA A 171 1.47 19.49 2.95
C ALA A 171 0.86 18.39 3.83
N LEU A 172 0.34 17.33 3.21
CA LEU A 172 -0.23 16.19 3.93
C LEU A 172 0.84 15.32 4.60
N ARG A 173 2.00 15.10 3.96
CA ARG A 173 3.16 14.47 4.60
C ARG A 173 3.55 15.22 5.89
N ALA A 174 3.63 16.55 5.82
CA ALA A 174 3.93 17.38 6.99
C ALA A 174 2.81 17.34 8.06
N SER A 175 1.55 17.24 7.65
CA SER A 175 0.42 17.09 8.56
C SER A 175 0.45 15.75 9.29
N TRP A 176 0.76 14.66 8.57
CA TRP A 176 0.92 13.33 9.14
C TRP A 176 2.08 13.26 10.13
N GLU A 177 3.22 13.85 9.81
CA GLU A 177 4.37 13.93 10.71
C GLU A 177 4.00 14.64 12.03
N LYS A 178 3.24 15.74 11.95
CA LYS A 178 2.73 16.44 13.14
C LYS A 178 1.79 15.56 13.97
N LEU A 179 0.87 14.83 13.32
CA LEU A 179 -0.04 13.93 14.00
C LEU A 179 0.71 12.79 14.69
N GLN A 180 1.69 12.18 14.00
CA GLN A 180 2.51 11.12 14.56
C GLN A 180 3.29 11.61 15.79
N ASN A 181 3.93 12.78 15.70
CA ASN A 181 4.64 13.37 16.82
C ASN A 181 3.72 13.65 18.03
N ALA A 182 2.52 14.17 17.78
CA ALA A 182 1.55 14.43 18.84
C ALA A 182 1.06 13.14 19.52
N VAL A 183 0.86 12.07 18.75
CA VAL A 183 0.49 10.74 19.28
C VAL A 183 1.64 10.16 20.11
N ASP A 184 2.88 10.28 19.64
CA ASP A 184 4.06 9.79 20.35
C ASP A 184 4.32 10.55 21.66
N GLU A 185 4.08 11.87 21.69
CA GLU A 185 4.15 12.68 22.90
C GLU A 185 3.09 12.24 23.93
N LEU A 186 1.84 12.06 23.49
CA LEU A 186 0.77 11.58 24.35
C LEU A 186 1.05 10.19 24.92
N GLY A 187 1.61 9.28 24.11
CA GLY A 187 2.03 7.95 24.57
C GLY A 187 3.05 8.02 25.72
N LYS A 188 4.02 8.93 25.63
CA LYS A 188 5.02 9.15 26.70
C LYS A 188 4.40 9.74 27.97
N GLU A 189 3.39 10.59 27.86
CA GLU A 189 2.69 11.13 29.04
C GLU A 189 1.89 10.05 29.77
N ILE A 190 1.24 9.15 29.04
CA ILE A 190 0.49 8.02 29.60
C ILE A 190 1.42 7.03 30.30
N ASP A 191 2.56 6.70 29.71
CA ASP A 191 3.53 5.74 30.28
C ASP A 191 4.24 6.27 31.55
N ASN A 192 4.20 7.58 31.79
CA ASN A 192 4.80 8.23 32.97
C ASN A 192 3.80 8.59 34.07
N ALA A 193 2.52 8.22 33.92
CA ALA A 193 1.43 8.45 34.89
C ALA A 193 1.09 7.20 35.71
#